data_AF-A0A7J6FL26-F1
#
_entry.id   AF-A0A7J6FL26-F1
#
_cell.length_a   1.000
_cell.length_b   1.000
_cell.length_c   1.000
_cell.angle_alpha   90.00
_cell.angle_beta   90.00
_cell.angle_gamma   90.00
#
_symmetry.space_group_name_H-M   'P 1'
#
loop_
_entity.id
_entity.type
_entity.pdbx_description
1 polymer ?
#
loop_
_entity_poly.entity_id
_entity_poly.type
_entity_poly.pdbx_seq_one_letter_code
_entity_poly.pdbx_strand_id
1 'polypeptide(L)'
;MWAKESECQSIIKDSWSSSSTSSINAITRMVLNKEEDEDYNIKKYVDSTPDSQLILSIPITLYEHDDDWLWHFTSHGHYSVKSGYNLAIGGENLQPSSSNEVMAAWWSSYWAIKIPKKILHFGWKGFHEILPSFSGLFRRQSSSHSNCPICGFGNDTNAHAIFWCSFSQVIWKEMSFPFLASPKEDLTFKGVLLYASEILEKEDFEKVLISAWTIWFERNKKSHGRTIRTSHQIKIWISSYYNEICRERNKTKKGVSTGCTSEQSNTETEVNNYKLYVDAAISTPQNVIGFGAVIFSSDKQMKAALSKPLQVYVFKFTYEDI
;
A
#
# COMPACT_ATOMS: atom_id res chain seq x y z
N MET A 1 12.47 -15.90 -2.34
CA MET A 1 13.56 -16.51 -3.13
C MET A 1 13.78 -15.57 -4.30
N TRP A 2 14.73 -14.65 -4.16
CA TRP A 2 15.13 -13.77 -5.26
C TRP A 2 16.13 -14.56 -6.10
N ALA A 3 15.83 -14.70 -7.39
CA ALA A 3 16.76 -15.29 -8.34
C ALA A 3 18.06 -14.47 -8.29
N LYS A 4 19.20 -15.16 -8.21
CA LYS A 4 20.50 -14.49 -8.25
C LYS A 4 20.67 -13.87 -9.63
N GLU A 5 21.35 -12.73 -9.73
CA GLU A 5 21.63 -12.03 -10.98
C GLU A 5 22.26 -12.95 -12.06
N SER A 6 22.93 -14.02 -11.63
CA SER A 6 23.46 -15.09 -12.47
C SER A 6 22.38 -15.96 -13.17
N GLU A 7 21.21 -16.17 -12.57
CA GLU A 7 20.09 -16.91 -13.19
C GLU A 7 19.35 -16.06 -14.25
N CYS A 8 19.27 -14.74 -14.06
CA CYS A 8 18.76 -13.84 -15.10
C CYS A 8 19.70 -13.79 -16.32
N GLN A 9 21.01 -13.84 -16.11
CA GLN A 9 21.97 -13.90 -17.21
C GLN A 9 21.98 -15.25 -17.95
N SER A 10 21.67 -16.36 -17.27
CA SER A 10 21.55 -17.66 -17.96
C SER A 10 20.31 -17.74 -18.84
N ILE A 11 19.17 -17.17 -18.42
CA ILE A 11 17.95 -17.12 -19.24
C ILE A 11 18.15 -16.30 -20.52
N ILE A 12 18.91 -15.21 -20.44
CA ILE A 12 19.28 -14.38 -21.62
C ILE A 12 20.28 -15.12 -22.53
N LYS A 13 21.21 -15.90 -21.96
CA LYS A 13 22.15 -16.73 -22.74
C LYS A 13 21.49 -17.96 -23.38
N ASP A 14 20.58 -18.63 -22.70
CA ASP A 14 19.94 -19.86 -23.18
C ASP A 14 18.92 -19.57 -24.30
N SER A 15 18.34 -18.36 -24.31
CA SER A 15 17.51 -17.88 -25.43
C SER A 15 18.33 -17.56 -26.69
N TRP A 16 19.66 -17.53 -26.58
CA TRP A 16 20.62 -17.33 -27.65
C TRP A 16 21.65 -18.48 -27.65
N SER A 17 21.19 -19.70 -27.91
CA SER A 17 22.08 -20.82 -28.18
C SER A 17 22.99 -20.50 -29.38
N SER A 18 24.26 -20.89 -29.28
CA SER A 18 25.44 -20.56 -30.09
C SER A 18 25.43 -20.94 -31.59
N SER A 19 24.25 -21.01 -32.22
CA SER A 19 24.07 -21.37 -33.64
C SER A 19 23.78 -20.15 -34.54
N SER A 20 23.38 -19.02 -33.95
CA SER A 20 22.96 -17.82 -34.69
C SER A 20 24.10 -16.82 -34.95
N THR A 21 25.13 -16.76 -34.10
CA THR A 21 26.21 -15.76 -34.25
C THR A 21 27.21 -16.12 -35.35
N SER A 22 27.46 -17.41 -35.61
CA SER A 22 28.26 -17.84 -36.76
C SER A 22 27.50 -17.67 -38.09
N SER A 23 26.18 -17.84 -38.07
CA SER A 23 25.33 -17.72 -39.26
C SER A 23 25.12 -16.27 -39.69
N ILE A 24 24.97 -15.34 -38.73
CA ILE A 24 24.80 -13.91 -39.03
C ILE A 24 26.11 -13.28 -39.54
N ASN A 25 27.26 -13.61 -38.94
CA ASN A 25 28.56 -13.12 -39.42
C ASN A 25 28.96 -13.72 -40.78
N ALA A 26 28.46 -14.91 -41.14
CA ALA A 26 28.66 -15.49 -42.47
C ALA A 26 27.83 -14.77 -43.53
N ILE A 27 26.57 -14.44 -43.24
CA ILE A 27 25.67 -13.73 -44.16
C ILE A 27 26.17 -12.29 -44.42
N THR A 28 26.59 -11.57 -43.38
CA THR A 28 27.11 -10.19 -43.54
C THR A 28 28.42 -10.14 -44.35
N ARG A 29 29.30 -11.13 -44.20
CA ARG A 29 30.53 -11.23 -45.03
C ARG A 29 30.24 -11.67 -46.47
N MET A 30 29.21 -12.47 -46.70
CA MET A 30 28.83 -12.94 -48.05
C MET A 30 28.13 -11.86 -48.88
N VAL A 31 27.36 -10.95 -48.27
CA VAL A 31 26.69 -9.86 -49.01
C VAL A 31 27.68 -8.77 -49.46
N LEU A 32 28.81 -8.61 -48.75
CA LEU A 32 29.81 -7.58 -49.05
C LEU A 32 30.93 -8.05 -49.98
N ASN A 33 31.18 -9.36 -50.09
CA ASN A 33 32.17 -9.92 -51.02
C ASN A 33 31.46 -10.49 -52.26
N LYS A 34 31.41 -9.69 -53.32
CA LYS A 34 31.18 -10.19 -54.68
C LYS A 34 32.42 -10.99 -55.11
N GLU A 35 32.45 -12.27 -54.79
CA GLU A 35 33.24 -13.24 -55.55
C GLU A 35 32.30 -14.30 -56.11
N GLU A 36 32.41 -14.44 -57.43
CA GLU A 36 31.59 -15.27 -58.30
C GLU A 36 31.81 -16.75 -57.97
N ASP A 37 30.72 -17.51 -57.70
CA ASP A 37 30.44 -18.83 -58.30
C ASP A 37 29.50 -19.82 -57.55
N GLU A 38 28.79 -19.44 -56.47
CA GLU A 38 27.77 -20.35 -55.85
C GLU A 38 26.36 -19.73 -55.67
N ASP A 39 25.95 -18.83 -56.56
CA ASP A 39 24.91 -17.82 -56.26
C ASP A 39 23.48 -18.11 -56.79
N TYR A 40 23.17 -19.33 -57.25
CA TYR A 40 21.84 -19.60 -57.86
C TYR A 40 20.78 -20.19 -56.90
N ASN A 41 21.18 -20.85 -55.80
CA ASN A 41 20.24 -21.56 -54.92
C ASN A 41 19.86 -20.80 -53.63
N ILE A 42 20.65 -19.81 -53.19
CA ILE A 42 20.40 -19.09 -51.93
C ILE A 42 19.41 -17.94 -52.13
N LYS A 43 19.47 -17.24 -53.28
CA LYS A 43 18.55 -16.16 -53.65
C LYS A 43 17.08 -16.60 -53.64
N LYS A 44 16.81 -17.83 -54.09
CA LYS A 44 15.46 -18.41 -54.15
C LYS A 44 14.86 -18.72 -52.77
N TYR A 45 15.69 -18.97 -51.75
CA TYR A 45 15.25 -19.29 -50.39
C TYR A 45 15.04 -18.04 -49.53
N VAL A 46 15.83 -16.99 -49.77
CA VAL A 46 15.68 -15.72 -49.08
C VAL A 46 14.45 -14.97 -49.61
N ASP A 47 14.17 -14.98 -50.92
CA ASP A 47 13.06 -14.20 -51.49
C ASP A 47 11.63 -14.74 -51.21
N SER A 48 11.48 -15.91 -50.57
CA SER A 48 10.18 -16.59 -50.42
C SER A 48 9.45 -16.39 -49.09
N THR A 49 9.94 -15.55 -48.19
CA THR A 49 9.31 -15.34 -46.86
C THR A 49 8.82 -13.89 -46.70
N PRO A 50 7.68 -13.64 -46.03
CA PRO A 50 7.27 -12.28 -45.67
C PRO A 50 8.36 -11.49 -44.93
N ASP A 51 9.16 -12.19 -44.13
CA ASP A 51 10.26 -11.62 -43.35
C ASP A 51 11.39 -11.09 -44.22
N SER A 52 11.64 -11.67 -45.40
CA SER A 52 12.71 -11.19 -46.28
C SER A 52 12.37 -9.86 -46.93
N GLN A 53 11.10 -9.64 -47.30
CA GLN A 53 10.65 -8.33 -47.78
C GLN A 53 10.80 -7.27 -46.69
N LEU A 54 10.55 -7.61 -45.42
CA LEU A 54 10.74 -6.71 -44.29
C LEU A 54 12.23 -6.43 -44.05
N ILE A 55 13.09 -7.45 -44.07
CA ILE A 55 14.54 -7.30 -43.90
C ILE A 55 15.13 -6.42 -45.01
N LEU A 56 14.73 -6.63 -46.26
CA LEU A 56 15.16 -5.82 -47.41
C LEU A 56 14.61 -4.38 -47.38
N SER A 57 13.54 -4.13 -46.62
CA SER A 57 12.98 -2.79 -46.43
C SER A 57 13.70 -1.97 -45.34
N ILE A 58 14.61 -2.60 -44.57
CA ILE A 58 15.39 -1.89 -43.55
C ILE A 58 16.44 -1.03 -44.27
N PRO A 59 16.41 0.30 -44.11
CA PRO A 59 17.40 1.17 -44.72
C PRO A 59 18.77 0.89 -44.10
N ILE A 60 19.69 0.36 -44.91
CA ILE A 60 21.08 0.16 -44.51
C ILE A 60 21.80 1.51 -44.55
N THR A 61 22.42 1.90 -43.46
CA THR A 61 23.22 3.12 -43.38
C THR A 61 24.46 2.98 -44.27
N LEU A 62 24.70 3.97 -45.13
CA LEU A 62 25.90 4.02 -46.00
C LEU A 62 27.16 4.49 -45.25
N TYR A 63 27.04 4.82 -43.97
CA TYR A 63 28.10 5.30 -43.11
C TYR A 63 28.46 4.22 -42.09
N GLU A 64 29.76 4.05 -41.84
CA GLU A 64 30.28 3.19 -40.78
C GLU A 64 29.86 3.80 -39.43
N HIS A 65 29.00 3.07 -38.71
CA HIS A 65 28.62 3.35 -37.34
C HIS A 65 28.97 2.12 -36.49
N ASP A 66 29.40 2.35 -35.25
CA ASP A 66 29.56 1.26 -34.29
C ASP A 66 28.17 0.69 -33.93
N ASP A 67 28.10 -0.63 -33.74
CA ASP A 67 26.86 -1.30 -33.37
C ASP A 67 26.40 -0.88 -31.95
N ASP A 68 25.16 -0.39 -31.86
CA ASP A 68 24.52 0.00 -30.60
C ASP A 68 23.45 -1.01 -30.16
N TRP A 69 23.37 -1.26 -28.85
CA TRP A 69 22.35 -2.11 -28.25
C TRP A 69 21.01 -1.37 -28.16
N LEU A 70 20.00 -1.83 -28.91
CA LEU A 70 18.66 -1.26 -28.93
C LEU A 70 17.64 -2.13 -28.17
N TRP A 71 16.98 -1.51 -27.20
CA TRP A 71 15.88 -2.10 -26.44
C TRP A 71 14.52 -1.76 -27.06
N HIS A 72 13.98 -2.70 -27.85
CA HIS A 72 12.76 -2.52 -28.66
C HIS A 72 11.48 -2.19 -27.84
N PHE A 73 11.46 -2.50 -26.54
CA PHE A 73 10.30 -2.19 -25.67
C PHE A 73 10.28 -0.75 -25.14
N THR A 74 11.13 0.12 -25.68
CA THR A 74 11.13 1.56 -25.40
C THR A 74 11.35 2.35 -26.68
N SER A 75 10.63 3.46 -26.84
CA SER A 75 10.75 4.32 -28.04
C SER A 75 12.13 4.96 -28.22
N HIS A 76 12.91 5.08 -27.14
CA HIS A 76 14.27 5.63 -27.17
C HIS A 76 15.34 4.54 -27.28
N GLY A 77 14.94 3.26 -27.37
CA GLY A 77 15.89 2.15 -27.51
C GLY A 77 16.75 1.86 -26.27
N HIS A 78 16.50 2.49 -25.12
CA HIS A 78 17.29 2.28 -23.90
C HIS A 78 16.64 1.30 -22.93
N TYR A 79 17.44 0.34 -22.45
CA TYR A 79 17.00 -0.57 -21.40
C TYR A 79 16.79 0.17 -20.07
N SER A 80 15.72 -0.18 -19.35
CA SER A 80 15.49 0.20 -17.96
C SER A 80 14.99 -1.01 -17.17
N VAL A 81 15.29 -1.06 -15.87
CA VAL A 81 14.79 -2.12 -14.99
C VAL A 81 13.26 -2.22 -15.05
N LYS A 82 12.57 -1.08 -15.20
CA LYS A 82 11.11 -1.00 -15.36
C LYS A 82 10.63 -1.68 -16.65
N SER A 83 11.27 -1.40 -17.79
CA SER A 83 10.89 -2.00 -19.08
C SER A 83 11.21 -3.50 -19.12
N GLY A 84 12.33 -3.92 -18.54
CA GLY A 84 12.66 -5.34 -18.36
C GLY A 84 11.69 -6.08 -17.44
N TYR A 85 11.32 -5.48 -16.31
CA TYR A 85 10.33 -6.04 -15.39
C TYR A 85 8.95 -6.19 -16.06
N ASN A 86 8.50 -5.16 -16.78
CA ASN A 86 7.23 -5.18 -17.50
C ASN A 86 7.17 -6.29 -18.56
N LEU A 87 8.28 -6.55 -19.26
CA LEU A 87 8.38 -7.66 -20.19
C LEU A 87 8.29 -9.01 -19.46
N ALA A 88 9.04 -9.17 -18.37
CA ALA A 88 9.12 -10.41 -17.61
C ALA A 88 7.78 -10.85 -16.98
N ILE A 89 6.89 -9.89 -16.68
CA ILE A 89 5.56 -10.18 -16.13
C ILE A 89 4.48 -10.40 -17.22
N GLY A 90 4.86 -10.56 -18.49
CA GLY A 90 3.94 -10.79 -19.60
C GLY A 90 3.31 -9.50 -20.13
N GLY A 91 4.13 -8.46 -20.30
CA GLY A 91 3.71 -7.12 -20.70
C GLY A 91 2.92 -7.07 -22.00
N GLU A 92 1.60 -7.23 -21.90
CA GLU A 92 0.68 -6.49 -22.75
C GLU A 92 1.04 -5.01 -22.62
N ASN A 93 1.26 -4.37 -23.75
CA ASN A 93 1.55 -2.95 -23.88
C ASN A 93 0.83 -2.12 -22.81
N LEU A 94 1.59 -1.62 -21.83
CA LEU A 94 1.17 -0.54 -20.95
C LEU A 94 1.15 0.76 -21.77
N GLN A 95 0.31 0.79 -22.81
CA GLN A 95 -0.43 2.00 -23.10
C GLN A 95 -1.12 2.41 -21.79
N PRO A 96 -1.28 3.72 -21.48
CA PRO A 96 -2.15 4.13 -20.40
C PRO A 96 -3.55 3.60 -20.69
N SER A 97 -3.84 2.41 -20.18
CA SER A 97 -5.18 1.85 -20.19
C SER A 97 -6.04 2.77 -19.35
N SER A 98 -7.28 3.01 -19.78
CA SER A 98 -8.27 3.76 -19.00
C SER A 98 -8.34 3.27 -17.53
N SER A 99 -8.08 1.97 -17.30
CA SER A 99 -7.99 1.39 -15.96
C SER A 99 -6.88 2.02 -15.08
N ASN A 100 -5.72 2.36 -15.65
CA ASN A 100 -4.62 3.00 -14.92
C ASN A 100 -4.95 4.44 -14.52
N GLU A 101 -5.63 5.18 -15.39
CA GLU A 101 -6.08 6.55 -15.09
C GLU A 101 -7.17 6.57 -14.02
N VAL A 102 -8.15 5.66 -14.11
CA VAL A 102 -9.19 5.49 -13.09
C VAL A 102 -8.57 5.12 -11.74
N MET A 103 -7.62 4.19 -11.71
CA MET A 103 -6.92 3.82 -10.48
C MET A 103 -6.08 4.97 -9.92
N ALA A 104 -5.44 5.79 -10.77
CA ALA A 104 -4.68 6.95 -10.33
C ALA A 104 -5.59 8.05 -9.72
N ALA A 105 -6.74 8.32 -10.34
CA ALA A 105 -7.73 9.24 -9.81
C ALA A 105 -8.33 8.73 -8.48
N TRP A 106 -8.60 7.42 -8.40
CA TRP A 106 -9.06 6.77 -7.18
C TRP A 106 -8.03 6.91 -6.05
N TRP A 107 -6.76 6.61 -6.29
CA TRP A 107 -5.70 6.79 -5.29
C TRP A 107 -5.53 8.24 -4.87
N SER A 108 -5.63 9.19 -5.80
CA SER A 108 -5.59 10.62 -5.49
C SER A 108 -6.70 11.00 -4.50
N SER A 109 -7.92 10.51 -4.74
CA SER A 109 -9.06 10.71 -3.84
C SER A 109 -8.86 10.00 -2.49
N TYR A 110 -8.33 8.78 -2.51
CA TYR A 110 -8.04 8.00 -1.31
C TYR A 110 -7.05 8.70 -0.39
N TRP A 111 -5.95 9.23 -0.93
CA TRP A 111 -4.93 9.93 -0.15
C TRP A 111 -5.41 11.30 0.35
N ALA A 112 -6.43 11.90 -0.27
CA ALA A 112 -7.06 13.14 0.17
C ALA A 112 -8.01 12.97 1.38
N ILE A 113 -8.32 11.73 1.78
CA ILE A 113 -9.14 11.44 2.96
C ILE A 113 -8.48 11.99 4.22
N LYS A 114 -9.31 12.59 5.10
CA LYS A 114 -8.83 13.37 6.26
C LYS A 114 -8.80 12.54 7.54
N ILE A 115 -8.31 11.31 7.45
CA ILE A 115 -8.05 10.44 8.62
C ILE A 115 -6.53 10.28 8.80
N PRO A 116 -6.05 9.80 9.96
CA PRO A 116 -4.62 9.61 10.21
C PRO A 116 -3.95 8.75 9.12
N LYS A 117 -2.83 9.24 8.58
CA LYS A 117 -2.13 8.61 7.45
C LYS A 117 -1.75 7.15 7.70
N LYS A 118 -1.49 6.76 8.96
CA LYS A 118 -1.25 5.36 9.34
C LYS A 118 -2.39 4.41 8.92
N ILE A 119 -3.63 4.89 8.96
CA ILE A 119 -4.83 4.11 8.57
C ILE A 119 -4.92 4.01 7.05
N LEU A 120 -4.60 5.10 6.33
CA LEU A 120 -4.53 5.08 4.87
C LEU A 120 -3.42 4.15 4.36
N HIS A 121 -2.23 4.19 4.97
CA HIS A 121 -1.15 3.26 4.65
C HIS A 121 -1.54 1.80 4.92
N PHE A 122 -2.27 1.54 6.01
CA PHE A 122 -2.80 0.22 6.28
C PHE A 122 -3.75 -0.25 5.16
N GLY A 123 -4.72 0.59 4.75
CA GLY A 123 -5.64 0.22 3.68
C GLY A 123 -4.92 0.02 2.34
N TRP A 124 -3.90 0.82 2.05
CA TRP A 124 -3.01 0.61 0.88
C TRP A 124 -2.29 -0.74 0.94
N LYS A 125 -1.70 -1.11 2.08
CA LYS A 125 -1.08 -2.43 2.26
C LYS A 125 -2.09 -3.57 2.10
N GLY A 126 -3.29 -3.40 2.65
CA GLY A 126 -4.38 -4.38 2.50
C GLY A 126 -4.80 -4.56 1.04
N PHE A 127 -4.98 -3.45 0.32
CA PHE A 127 -5.32 -3.43 -1.10
C PHE A 127 -4.32 -4.22 -1.98
N HIS A 128 -3.04 -4.14 -1.65
CA HIS A 128 -1.97 -4.86 -2.35
C HIS A 128 -1.65 -6.25 -1.77
N GLU A 129 -2.46 -6.75 -0.84
CA GLU A 129 -2.25 -8.04 -0.17
C GLU A 129 -0.86 -8.16 0.53
N ILE A 130 -0.34 -7.04 1.05
CA ILE A 130 1.00 -6.93 1.68
C ILE A 130 0.96 -7.18 3.19
N LEU A 131 -0.20 -7.05 3.84
CA LEU A 131 -0.29 -7.18 5.30
C LEU A 131 0.24 -8.56 5.78
N PRO A 132 0.99 -8.59 6.91
CA PRO A 132 1.58 -9.82 7.43
C PRO A 132 0.49 -10.72 8.04
N SER A 133 -0.02 -11.64 7.24
CA SER A 133 -1.03 -12.62 7.62
C SER A 133 -0.43 -14.03 7.68
N PHE A 134 -1.02 -14.95 8.45
CA PHE A 134 -0.54 -16.33 8.53
C PHE A 134 -0.63 -17.06 7.19
N SER A 135 -1.59 -16.72 6.31
CA SER A 135 -1.59 -17.25 4.94
C SER A 135 -0.37 -16.77 4.15
N GLY A 136 0.03 -15.51 4.34
CA GLY A 136 1.25 -14.96 3.76
C GLY A 136 2.52 -15.63 4.29
N LEU A 137 2.60 -15.84 5.60
CA LEU A 137 3.73 -16.52 6.25
C LEU A 137 3.81 -18.00 5.87
N PHE A 138 2.68 -18.70 5.81
CA PHE A 138 2.59 -20.09 5.39
C PHE A 138 3.07 -20.26 3.93
N ARG A 139 2.64 -19.36 3.03
CA ARG A 139 3.11 -19.34 1.63
C ARG A 139 4.64 -19.15 1.52
N ARG A 140 5.24 -18.43 2.48
CA ARG A 140 6.70 -18.23 2.57
C ARG A 140 7.42 -19.29 3.40
N GLN A 141 6.71 -20.34 3.84
CA GLN A 141 7.22 -21.42 4.69
C GLN A 141 7.77 -20.93 6.04
N SER A 142 7.31 -19.76 6.52
CA SER A 142 7.71 -19.18 7.81
C SER A 142 6.73 -19.49 8.94
N SER A 143 5.59 -20.11 8.63
CA SER A 143 4.57 -20.56 9.59
C SER A 143 4.18 -21.99 9.29
N SER A 144 3.87 -22.79 10.32
CA SER A 144 3.40 -24.17 10.17
C SER A 144 1.91 -24.28 9.82
N HIS A 145 1.15 -23.19 9.98
CA HIS A 145 -0.27 -23.13 9.68
C HIS A 145 -0.67 -21.78 9.05
N SER A 146 -1.81 -21.78 8.37
CA SER A 146 -2.42 -20.58 7.76
C SER A 146 -3.66 -20.09 8.51
N ASN A 147 -4.09 -20.76 9.58
CA ASN A 147 -5.35 -20.46 10.28
C ASN A 147 -5.41 -19.06 10.88
N CYS A 148 -6.60 -18.44 10.85
CA CYS A 148 -6.88 -17.18 11.51
C CYS A 148 -6.72 -17.28 13.03
N PRO A 149 -5.98 -16.38 13.70
CA PRO A 149 -5.71 -16.49 15.14
C PRO A 149 -6.92 -16.11 16.01
N ILE A 150 -7.93 -15.46 15.44
CA ILE A 150 -9.13 -15.09 16.18
C ILE A 150 -10.15 -16.23 16.14
N CYS A 151 -10.60 -16.62 14.95
CA CYS A 151 -11.65 -17.62 14.81
C CYS A 151 -11.13 -19.06 14.78
N GLY A 152 -9.84 -19.29 14.48
CA GLY A 152 -9.26 -20.63 14.32
C GLY A 152 -9.61 -21.34 13.02
N PHE A 153 -10.60 -20.84 12.28
CA PHE A 153 -11.10 -21.40 11.02
C PHE A 153 -10.66 -20.58 9.82
N GLY A 154 -10.58 -21.23 8.65
CA GLY A 154 -10.22 -20.58 7.39
C GLY A 154 -8.76 -20.11 7.32
N ASN A 155 -8.33 -19.80 6.09
CA ASN A 155 -7.03 -19.19 5.84
C ASN A 155 -7.06 -17.72 6.27
N ASP A 156 -6.11 -17.32 7.11
CA ASP A 156 -5.88 -15.94 7.53
C ASP A 156 -5.35 -15.12 6.36
N THR A 157 -6.22 -14.75 5.44
CA THR A 157 -5.94 -13.79 4.36
C THR A 157 -6.30 -12.39 4.83
N ASN A 158 -5.85 -11.34 4.14
CA ASN A 158 -6.20 -9.97 4.53
C ASN A 158 -7.71 -9.74 4.45
N ALA A 159 -8.35 -10.28 3.40
CA ALA A 159 -9.80 -10.25 3.25
C ALA A 159 -10.51 -11.01 4.38
N HIS A 160 -10.06 -12.23 4.71
CA HIS A 160 -10.65 -12.99 5.81
C HIS A 160 -10.50 -12.28 7.16
N ALA A 161 -9.29 -11.87 7.52
CA ALA A 161 -9.01 -11.24 8.80
C ALA A 161 -9.89 -10.00 9.04
N ILE A 162 -10.16 -9.22 7.99
CA ILE A 162 -10.87 -7.94 8.11
C ILE A 162 -12.36 -8.05 7.85
N PHE A 163 -12.80 -8.88 6.91
CA PHE A 163 -14.18 -8.93 6.48
C PHE A 163 -14.84 -10.24 6.90
N TRP A 164 -14.27 -11.39 6.58
CA TRP A 164 -14.98 -12.68 6.64
C TRP A 164 -14.86 -13.43 7.96
N CYS A 165 -13.87 -13.10 8.79
CA CYS A 165 -13.70 -13.68 10.12
C CYS A 165 -14.95 -13.44 10.97
N SER A 166 -15.40 -14.46 11.71
CA SER A 166 -16.60 -14.40 12.54
C SER A 166 -16.59 -13.23 13.52
N PHE A 167 -15.42 -12.89 14.08
CA PHE A 167 -15.24 -11.71 14.92
C PHE A 167 -15.49 -10.40 14.16
N SER A 168 -14.93 -10.27 12.95
CA SER A 168 -15.09 -9.09 12.11
C SER A 168 -16.54 -8.91 11.66
N GLN A 169 -17.20 -10.02 11.32
CA GLN A 169 -18.63 -10.05 10.98
C GLN A 169 -19.51 -9.45 12.09
N VAL A 170 -19.24 -9.77 13.36
CA VAL A 170 -19.99 -9.19 14.49
C VAL A 170 -19.77 -7.67 14.57
N ILE A 171 -18.54 -7.21 14.39
CA ILE A 171 -18.21 -5.78 14.42
C ILE A 171 -18.90 -5.03 13.27
N TRP A 172 -18.91 -5.59 12.05
CA TRP A 172 -19.58 -4.97 10.91
C TRP A 172 -21.10 -4.86 11.09
N LYS A 173 -21.73 -5.86 11.73
CA LYS A 173 -23.16 -5.78 12.12
C LYS A 173 -23.40 -4.65 13.12
N GLU A 174 -22.55 -4.56 14.14
CA GLU A 174 -22.67 -3.53 15.17
C GLU A 174 -22.42 -2.10 14.67
N MET A 175 -21.53 -1.97 13.67
CA MET A 175 -21.22 -0.70 12.99
C MET A 175 -22.27 -0.31 11.92
N SER A 176 -23.32 -1.12 11.74
CA SER A 176 -24.36 -0.90 10.73
C SER A 176 -23.86 -0.90 9.28
N PHE A 177 -22.86 -1.73 8.97
CA PHE A 177 -22.39 -1.98 7.60
C PHE A 177 -22.76 -3.40 7.15
N PRO A 178 -24.06 -3.68 6.89
CA PRO A 178 -24.54 -5.04 6.65
C PRO A 178 -23.96 -5.70 5.40
N PHE A 179 -23.57 -4.92 4.39
CA PHE A 179 -22.93 -5.45 3.18
C PHE A 179 -21.54 -6.05 3.45
N LEU A 180 -20.86 -5.60 4.52
CA LEU A 180 -19.60 -6.19 5.02
C LEU A 180 -19.86 -7.34 5.99
N ALA A 181 -21.06 -7.40 6.57
CA ALA A 181 -21.51 -8.44 7.48
C ALA A 181 -22.19 -9.64 6.77
N SER A 182 -21.89 -9.82 5.48
CA SER A 182 -22.26 -11.00 4.73
C SER A 182 -20.99 -11.59 4.10
N PRO A 183 -20.60 -12.83 4.46
CA PRO A 183 -19.43 -13.47 3.87
C PRO A 183 -19.64 -13.63 2.36
N LYS A 184 -18.78 -12.99 1.58
CA LYS A 184 -18.62 -13.26 0.15
C LYS A 184 -17.19 -13.73 -0.02
N GLU A 185 -16.97 -15.05 0.10
CA GLU A 185 -15.62 -15.64 0.15
C GLU A 185 -14.76 -15.31 -1.08
N ASP A 186 -15.39 -14.93 -2.20
CA ASP A 186 -14.71 -14.58 -3.45
C ASP A 186 -14.21 -13.13 -3.53
N LEU A 187 -14.58 -12.26 -2.58
CA LEU A 187 -14.17 -10.86 -2.61
C LEU A 187 -12.82 -10.63 -1.91
N THR A 188 -11.89 -10.05 -2.67
CA THR A 188 -10.56 -9.62 -2.18
C THR A 188 -10.65 -8.33 -1.36
N PHE A 189 -9.60 -8.02 -0.57
CA PHE A 189 -9.55 -6.76 0.17
C PHE A 189 -9.70 -5.55 -0.78
N LYS A 190 -9.01 -5.60 -1.93
CA LYS A 190 -9.12 -4.62 -3.01
C LYS A 190 -10.57 -4.45 -3.47
N GLY A 191 -11.25 -5.55 -3.80
CA GLY A 191 -12.62 -5.52 -4.30
C GLY A 191 -13.59 -4.88 -3.30
N VAL A 192 -13.47 -5.24 -2.02
CA VAL A 192 -14.29 -4.64 -0.95
C VAL A 192 -14.00 -3.15 -0.81
N LEU A 193 -12.73 -2.74 -0.85
CA LEU A 193 -12.37 -1.33 -0.67
C LEU A 193 -12.84 -0.45 -1.81
N LEU A 194 -12.71 -0.92 -3.06
CA LEU A 194 -13.23 -0.23 -4.24
C LEU A 194 -14.76 -0.12 -4.17
N TYR A 195 -15.45 -1.23 -3.93
CA TYR A 195 -16.91 -1.24 -3.83
C TYR A 195 -17.41 -0.32 -2.72
N ALA A 196 -16.82 -0.38 -1.52
CA ALA A 196 -17.18 0.48 -0.41
C ALA A 196 -16.96 1.97 -0.72
N SER A 197 -15.93 2.32 -1.49
CA SER A 197 -15.67 3.71 -1.87
C SER A 197 -16.68 4.26 -2.89
N GLU A 198 -17.34 3.38 -3.64
CA GLU A 198 -18.35 3.76 -4.64
C GLU A 198 -19.75 3.91 -4.02
N ILE A 199 -20.12 3.04 -3.08
CA ILE A 199 -21.47 3.01 -2.53
C ILE A 199 -21.64 3.85 -1.25
N LEU A 200 -20.56 4.16 -0.54
CA LEU A 200 -20.64 4.86 0.75
C LEU A 200 -20.36 6.35 0.59
N GLU A 201 -21.06 7.13 1.41
CA GLU A 201 -20.68 8.52 1.63
C GLU A 201 -19.31 8.61 2.31
N LYS A 202 -18.67 9.76 2.16
CA LYS A 202 -17.32 10.01 2.66
C LYS A 202 -17.15 9.67 4.15
N GLU A 203 -18.11 10.07 4.99
CA GLU A 203 -18.06 9.82 6.44
C GLU A 203 -18.09 8.32 6.74
N ASP A 204 -18.95 7.58 6.06
CA ASP A 204 -19.09 6.15 6.28
C ASP A 204 -17.90 5.37 5.73
N PHE A 205 -17.33 5.78 4.59
CA PHE A 205 -16.08 5.23 4.10
C PHE A 205 -14.91 5.48 5.07
N GLU A 206 -14.82 6.67 5.68
CA GLU A 206 -13.85 6.97 6.74
C GLU A 206 -14.01 6.04 7.94
N LYS A 207 -15.25 5.79 8.39
CA LYS A 207 -15.55 4.83 9.47
C LYS A 207 -15.19 3.40 9.09
N VAL A 208 -15.44 2.97 7.85
CA VAL A 208 -15.04 1.64 7.36
C VAL A 208 -13.51 1.48 7.42
N LEU A 209 -12.75 2.47 6.96
CA LEU A 209 -11.28 2.44 7.02
C LEU A 209 -10.75 2.33 8.45
N ILE A 210 -11.31 3.14 9.36
CA ILE A 210 -10.93 3.10 10.79
C ILE A 210 -11.30 1.74 11.39
N SER A 211 -12.48 1.21 11.07
CA SER A 211 -12.95 -0.08 11.57
C SER A 211 -12.04 -1.22 11.09
N ALA A 212 -11.72 -1.26 9.79
CA ALA A 212 -10.83 -2.26 9.22
C ALA A 212 -9.44 -2.23 9.89
N TRP A 213 -8.87 -1.05 10.08
CA TRP A 213 -7.59 -0.90 10.81
C TRP A 213 -7.70 -1.38 12.26
N THR A 214 -8.81 -1.09 12.93
CA THR A 214 -9.04 -1.49 14.32
C THR A 214 -9.18 -3.00 14.45
N ILE A 215 -9.90 -3.64 13.52
CA ILE A 215 -10.04 -5.10 13.43
C ILE A 215 -8.67 -5.75 13.24
N TRP A 216 -7.87 -5.24 12.31
CA TRP A 216 -6.50 -5.72 12.10
C TRP A 216 -5.65 -5.63 13.36
N PHE A 217 -5.74 -4.49 14.04
CA PHE A 217 -4.99 -4.23 15.25
C PHE A 217 -5.36 -5.20 16.39
N GLU A 218 -6.65 -5.50 16.56
CA GLU A 218 -7.10 -6.51 17.52
C GLU A 218 -6.68 -7.93 17.11
N ARG A 219 -6.74 -8.26 15.82
CA ARG A 219 -6.21 -9.54 15.29
C ARG A 219 -4.73 -9.72 15.60
N ASN A 220 -3.92 -8.67 15.42
CA ASN A 220 -2.49 -8.72 15.74
C ASN A 220 -2.22 -8.83 17.25
N LYS A 221 -2.99 -8.15 18.09
CA LYS A 221 -2.93 -8.38 19.55
C LYS A 221 -3.14 -9.84 19.88
N LYS A 222 -4.17 -10.46 19.28
CA LYS A 222 -4.48 -11.89 19.50
C LYS A 222 -3.34 -12.80 19.05
N SER A 223 -2.74 -12.55 17.87
CA SER A 223 -1.61 -13.36 17.40
C SER A 223 -0.37 -13.25 18.30
N HIS A 224 -0.19 -12.14 19.00
CA HIS A 224 0.87 -11.95 20.00
C HIS A 224 0.43 -12.36 21.43
N GLY A 225 -0.62 -13.18 21.57
CA GLY A 225 -1.05 -13.72 22.86
C GLY A 225 -1.73 -12.72 23.80
N ARG A 226 -2.13 -11.54 23.31
CA ARG A 226 -2.81 -10.52 24.11
C ARG A 226 -4.32 -10.68 24.08
N THR A 227 -4.97 -10.10 25.09
CA THR A 227 -6.43 -9.97 25.13
C THR A 227 -6.90 -8.95 24.10
N ILE A 228 -8.06 -9.25 23.51
CA ILE A 228 -8.73 -8.37 22.54
C ILE A 228 -9.99 -7.77 23.16
N ARG A 229 -10.38 -6.60 22.67
CA ARG A 229 -11.63 -5.93 23.08
C ARG A 229 -12.85 -6.69 22.54
N THR A 230 -13.99 -6.53 23.22
CA THR A 230 -15.28 -7.02 22.70
C THR A 230 -15.73 -6.17 21.50
N SER A 231 -16.63 -6.72 20.67
CA SER A 231 -17.20 -5.99 19.53
C SER A 231 -17.83 -4.66 19.95
N HIS A 232 -18.57 -4.65 21.05
CA HIS A 232 -19.17 -3.44 21.62
C HIS A 232 -18.13 -2.39 22.05
N GLN A 233 -17.07 -2.82 22.73
CA GLN A 233 -15.97 -1.93 23.11
C GLN A 233 -15.24 -1.36 21.89
N ILE A 234 -15.11 -2.16 20.82
CA ILE A 234 -14.51 -1.72 19.55
C ILE A 234 -15.41 -0.68 18.89
N LYS A 235 -16.72 -0.90 18.81
CA LYS A 235 -17.69 0.07 18.28
C LYS A 235 -17.59 1.42 19.02
N ILE A 236 -17.68 1.40 20.35
CA ILE A 236 -17.56 2.62 21.18
C ILE A 236 -16.25 3.33 20.86
N TRP A 237 -15.14 2.59 20.85
CA TRP A 237 -13.82 3.17 20.57
C TRP A 237 -13.75 3.79 19.17
N ILE A 238 -14.26 3.12 18.14
CA ILE A 238 -14.27 3.65 16.76
C ILE A 238 -15.08 4.94 16.71
N SER A 239 -16.27 4.97 17.32
CA SER A 239 -17.10 6.19 17.39
C SER A 239 -16.37 7.33 18.12
N SER A 240 -15.75 7.06 19.26
CA SER A 240 -14.98 8.06 20.01
C SER A 240 -13.78 8.59 19.21
N TYR A 241 -13.03 7.70 18.56
CA TYR A 241 -11.86 8.04 17.77
C TYR A 241 -12.22 8.84 16.50
N TYR A 242 -13.30 8.48 15.82
CA TYR A 242 -13.81 9.25 14.69
C TYR A 242 -14.26 10.67 15.12
N ASN A 243 -14.96 10.77 16.25
CA ASN A 243 -15.37 12.06 16.81
C ASN A 243 -14.17 12.95 17.16
N GLU A 244 -13.08 12.37 17.68
CA GLU A 244 -11.83 13.08 17.93
C GLU A 244 -11.21 13.63 16.63
N ILE A 245 -11.13 12.81 15.58
CA ILE A 245 -10.67 13.25 14.25
C ILE A 245 -11.51 14.42 13.74
N CYS A 246 -12.84 14.34 13.88
CA CYS A 246 -13.75 15.42 13.48
C CYS A 246 -13.52 16.72 14.27
N ARG A 247 -13.28 16.62 15.59
CA ARG A 247 -12.97 17.78 16.45
C ARG A 247 -11.68 18.46 16.01
N GLU A 248 -10.61 17.70 15.80
CA GLU A 248 -9.32 18.25 15.35
C GLU A 248 -9.43 18.90 13.98
N ARG A 249 -10.15 18.26 13.04
CA ARG A 249 -10.42 18.80 11.70
C ARG A 249 -11.17 20.14 11.77
N ASN A 250 -12.08 20.31 12.73
CA ASN A 250 -12.83 21.54 12.92
C ASN A 250 -12.00 22.65 13.59
N LYS A 251 -11.05 22.30 14.47
CA LYS A 251 -10.09 23.27 15.02
C LYS A 251 -9.22 23.86 13.91
N THR A 252 -8.69 23.03 13.00
CA THR A 252 -7.85 23.51 11.89
C THR A 252 -8.61 24.44 10.94
N LYS A 253 -9.93 24.26 10.78
CA LYS A 253 -10.77 25.15 9.95
C LYS A 253 -11.04 26.51 10.61
N LYS A 254 -11.13 26.58 11.94
CA LYS A 254 -11.36 27.84 12.68
C LYS A 254 -10.08 28.67 12.88
N GLY A 255 -8.89 28.08 12.71
CA GLY A 255 -7.60 28.75 12.96
C GLY A 255 -7.01 29.56 11.80
N VAL A 256 -7.73 29.83 10.71
CA VAL A 256 -7.20 30.55 9.52
C VAL A 256 -7.79 31.96 9.34
N SER A 257 -8.67 32.42 10.23
CA SER A 257 -9.15 33.80 10.20
C SER A 257 -8.57 34.63 11.34
N THR A 258 -7.92 35.73 10.92
CA THR A 258 -7.62 36.98 11.64
C THR A 258 -6.33 37.06 12.44
N GLY A 259 -5.64 38.17 12.20
CA GLY A 259 -4.28 38.44 12.61
C GLY A 259 -4.10 38.65 14.10
N CYS A 260 -2.82 38.65 14.46
CA CYS A 260 -2.29 38.98 15.76
C CYS A 260 -2.73 40.40 16.16
N THR A 261 -3.69 40.50 17.08
CA THR A 261 -3.68 41.53 18.13
C THR A 261 -4.27 40.89 19.38
N SER A 262 -3.44 40.82 20.42
CA SER A 262 -3.84 40.47 21.78
C SER A 262 -4.80 41.52 22.34
N GLU A 263 -6.03 41.13 22.65
CA GLU A 263 -6.83 41.79 23.69
C GLU A 263 -7.93 40.83 24.15
N GLN A 264 -7.77 40.33 25.39
CA GLN A 264 -8.81 39.60 26.11
C GLN A 264 -9.86 40.60 26.56
N SER A 265 -11.11 40.44 26.12
CA SER A 265 -12.26 41.06 26.79
C SER A 265 -13.28 39.99 27.18
N ASN A 266 -13.50 39.91 28.48
CA ASN A 266 -14.44 39.02 29.15
C ASN A 266 -15.86 39.56 29.04
N THR A 267 -16.83 38.67 28.84
CA THR A 267 -18.16 38.81 29.43
C THR A 267 -18.59 37.43 29.96
N GLU A 268 -18.38 37.21 31.27
CA GLU A 268 -18.83 36.00 31.97
C GLU A 268 -20.22 36.24 32.59
N THR A 269 -21.14 35.32 32.32
CA THR A 269 -22.31 35.08 33.18
C THR A 269 -21.88 34.07 34.23
N GLU A 270 -21.80 34.48 35.50
CA GLU A 270 -21.32 33.68 36.63
C GLU A 270 -22.29 32.54 36.98
N VAL A 271 -21.88 31.29 36.72
CA VAL A 271 -22.39 30.10 37.42
C VAL A 271 -21.19 29.19 37.72
N ASN A 272 -20.69 29.26 38.97
CA ASN A 272 -19.73 28.32 39.56
C ASN A 272 -18.59 27.82 38.63
N ASN A 273 -17.77 28.75 38.14
CA ASN A 273 -16.68 28.44 37.23
C ASN A 273 -15.45 27.86 37.97
N TYR A 274 -15.28 26.53 37.92
CA TYR A 274 -14.01 25.90 38.23
C TYR A 274 -13.08 25.93 37.01
N LYS A 275 -11.79 26.23 37.22
CA LYS A 275 -10.74 26.19 36.20
C LYS A 275 -9.84 24.97 36.43
N LEU A 276 -9.79 24.06 35.45
CA LEU A 276 -8.92 22.89 35.47
C LEU A 276 -7.66 23.16 34.64
N TYR A 277 -6.50 23.03 35.27
CA TYR A 277 -5.18 23.08 34.62
C TYR A 277 -4.62 21.67 34.55
N VAL A 278 -4.15 21.25 33.39
CA VAL A 278 -3.57 19.92 33.17
C VAL A 278 -2.22 20.09 32.50
N ASP A 279 -1.23 19.34 32.98
CA ASP A 279 0.10 19.25 32.40
C ASP A 279 0.56 17.79 32.32
N ALA A 280 1.45 17.49 31.38
CA ALA A 280 2.00 16.14 31.22
C ALA A 280 3.52 16.21 31.05
N ALA A 281 4.23 15.35 31.78
CA ALA A 281 5.67 15.24 31.73
C ALA A 281 6.07 13.85 31.21
N ILE A 282 7.09 13.80 30.37
CA ILE A 282 7.61 12.55 29.82
C ILE A 282 9.06 12.39 30.28
N SER A 283 9.36 11.27 30.94
CA SER A 283 10.73 10.86 31.25
C SER A 283 11.17 9.79 30.25
N THR A 284 11.96 10.18 29.24
CA THR A 284 12.50 9.25 28.25
C THR A 284 13.44 8.19 28.85
N PRO A 285 14.29 8.47 29.87
CA PRO A 285 15.16 7.45 30.44
C PRO A 285 14.41 6.39 31.25
N GLN A 286 13.32 6.77 31.91
CA GLN A 286 12.55 5.89 32.79
C GLN A 286 11.31 5.31 32.10
N ASN A 287 10.99 5.77 30.88
CA ASN A 287 9.86 5.33 30.10
C ASN A 287 8.51 5.48 30.84
N VAL A 288 8.37 6.60 31.56
CA VAL A 288 7.19 6.95 32.35
C VAL A 288 6.62 8.26 31.81
N ILE A 289 5.31 8.33 31.65
CA ILE A 289 4.58 9.57 31.40
C ILE A 289 3.86 9.94 32.69
N GLY A 290 4.19 11.08 33.29
CA GLY A 290 3.42 11.66 34.38
C GLY A 290 2.34 12.59 33.83
N PHE A 291 1.19 12.65 34.49
CA PHE A 291 0.24 13.75 34.29
C PHE A 291 -0.12 14.39 35.62
N GLY A 292 -0.27 15.71 35.59
CA GLY A 292 -0.69 16.55 36.69
C GLY A 292 -1.97 17.28 36.34
N ALA A 293 -2.88 17.40 37.29
CA ALA A 293 -4.10 18.20 37.14
C ALA A 293 -4.36 19.00 38.42
N VAL A 294 -4.75 20.27 38.29
CA VAL A 294 -5.09 21.15 39.41
C VAL A 294 -6.38 21.88 39.11
N ILE A 295 -7.32 21.87 40.06
CA ILE A 295 -8.61 22.55 39.97
C ILE A 295 -8.59 23.78 40.86
N PHE A 296 -8.94 24.94 40.32
CA PHE A 296 -9.14 26.18 41.03
C PHE A 296 -10.62 26.59 41.03
N SER A 297 -11.07 27.18 42.13
CA SER A 297 -12.34 27.91 42.21
C SER A 297 -12.26 29.25 41.48
N SER A 298 -13.42 29.88 41.26
CA SER A 298 -13.53 31.28 40.81
C SER A 298 -12.65 32.24 41.64
N ASP A 299 -12.57 32.01 42.96
CA ASP A 299 -11.76 32.82 43.90
C ASP A 299 -10.26 32.52 43.84
N LYS A 300 -9.78 31.83 42.79
CA LYS A 300 -8.39 31.39 42.63
C LYS A 300 -7.86 30.52 43.77
N GLN A 301 -8.73 29.91 44.56
CA GLN A 301 -8.35 28.90 45.56
C GLN A 301 -8.23 27.52 44.92
N MET A 302 -7.12 26.84 45.18
CA MET A 302 -6.95 25.44 44.76
C MET A 302 -7.92 24.54 45.54
N LYS A 303 -8.72 23.74 44.83
CA LYS A 303 -9.71 22.82 45.41
C LYS A 303 -9.26 21.36 45.35
N ALA A 304 -8.50 20.99 44.33
CA ALA A 304 -7.95 19.64 44.20
C ALA A 304 -6.68 19.66 43.36
N ALA A 305 -5.79 18.70 43.62
CA ALA A 305 -4.63 18.42 42.79
C ALA A 305 -4.48 16.90 42.64
N LEU A 306 -4.04 16.47 41.47
CA LEU A 306 -3.73 15.09 41.13
C LEU A 306 -2.38 15.06 40.43
N SER A 307 -1.51 14.14 40.83
CA SER A 307 -0.32 13.78 40.07
C SER A 307 -0.22 12.27 40.06
N LYS A 308 -0.14 11.67 38.88
CA LYS A 308 0.06 10.22 38.75
C LYS A 308 1.05 9.88 37.64
N PRO A 309 2.00 8.97 37.90
CA PRO A 309 2.78 8.34 36.86
C PRO A 309 1.92 7.31 36.12
N LEU A 310 2.02 7.31 34.81
CA LEU A 310 1.48 6.33 33.89
C LEU A 310 2.69 5.56 33.34
N GLN A 311 2.79 4.30 33.72
CA GLN A 311 3.84 3.44 33.21
C GLN A 311 3.49 3.11 31.76
N VAL A 312 4.25 3.68 30.83
CA VAL A 312 4.02 3.50 29.40
C VAL A 312 4.93 2.38 28.95
N TYR A 313 4.35 1.27 28.48
CA TYR A 313 5.12 0.33 27.68
C TYR A 313 5.32 0.98 26.32
N VAL A 314 6.44 1.70 26.13
CA VAL A 314 6.84 2.19 24.82
C VAL A 314 7.21 0.98 24.00
N PHE A 315 6.33 0.63 23.06
CA PHE A 315 6.70 -0.20 21.95
C PHE A 315 7.68 0.60 21.11
N LYS A 316 8.97 0.28 21.23
CA LYS A 316 9.93 0.59 20.19
C LYS A 316 9.43 -0.11 18.93
N PHE A 317 8.80 0.63 18.04
CA PHE A 317 8.64 0.18 16.66
C PHE A 317 10.02 0.25 16.03
N THR A 318 10.76 -0.86 16.06
CA THR A 318 11.89 -1.05 15.17
C THR A 318 11.36 -1.28 13.76
N TYR A 319 12.02 -0.69 12.78
CA TYR A 319 11.66 -0.72 11.36
C TYR A 319 11.63 -2.14 10.74
N GLU A 320 11.96 -3.16 11.53
CA GLU A 320 12.04 -4.57 11.13
C GLU A 320 10.70 -5.32 11.24
N ASP A 321 9.66 -4.73 11.89
CA ASP A 321 8.34 -5.36 12.04
C ASP A 321 7.28 -4.83 11.03
N ILE A 322 7.68 -4.46 9.81
CA ILE A 322 6.78 -3.98 8.73
C ILE A 322 6.56 -4.99 7.62
#